data_AF-A0A972FZQ6-F1
#
_entry.id   AF-A0A972FZQ6-F1
#
_cell.length_a   1.000
_cell.length_b   1.000
_cell.length_c   1.000
_cell.angle_alpha   90.00
_cell.angle_beta   90.00
_cell.angle_gamma   90.00
#
_symmetry.space_group_name_H-M   'P 1'
#
loop_
_entity.id
_entity.type
_entity.pdbx_description
1 polymer ?
#
loop_
_entity_poly.entity_id
_entity_poly.type
_entity_poly.pdbx_seq_one_letter_code
_entity_poly.pdbx_strand_id
1 'polypeptide(L)'
;MNLSNLSAEFPRESVHWRVQGQPYKGRDGYAALALAYIDARDVMDRLDNVCGPEGWQDSYEETSTGRTICTLSIKIGDEWISKSDGAGGTQVEAEKGGLSDALKRAAVKWGIGRYLYRLDSPWVACEVKQVGNKVQWRSWAEDPWSKVKVSGYQQEAPKSKQKPEMTPAERRDWVQNNISKAKSIDGLDAWLNRPDIQEAITGLPEPMQNEITTAANAKRNALDPITYGDQAVGAY
;
A
#
# COMPACT_ATOMS: atom_id res chain seq x y z
N MET A 1 -17.61 8.42 -13.05
CA MET A 1 -16.98 7.23 -12.45
C MET A 1 -15.67 7.63 -11.78
N ASN A 2 -15.56 7.52 -10.45
CA ASN A 2 -14.30 7.74 -9.72
C ASN A 2 -13.81 6.40 -9.17
N LEU A 3 -12.89 5.74 -9.89
CA LEU A 3 -12.42 4.39 -9.56
C LEU A 3 -11.65 4.31 -8.23
N SER A 4 -11.17 5.42 -7.69
CA SER A 4 -10.55 5.42 -6.35
C SER A 4 -11.54 5.00 -5.25
N ASN A 5 -12.85 5.23 -5.46
CA ASN A 5 -13.90 4.82 -4.54
C ASN A 5 -14.07 3.30 -4.44
N LEU A 6 -13.55 2.51 -5.38
CA LEU A 6 -13.52 1.04 -5.25
C LEU A 6 -12.69 0.59 -4.04
N SER A 7 -11.69 1.38 -3.65
CA SER A 7 -10.79 1.05 -2.54
C SER A 7 -11.25 1.57 -1.18
N ALA A 8 -12.37 2.31 -1.11
CA ALA A 8 -12.87 2.83 0.16
C ALA A 8 -13.23 1.68 1.12
N GLU A 9 -12.97 1.87 2.41
CA GLU A 9 -13.31 0.87 3.44
C GLU A 9 -14.81 0.53 3.41
N PHE A 10 -15.13 -0.68 3.87
CA PHE A 10 -16.53 -1.07 4.07
C PHE A 10 -16.97 -0.65 5.47
N PRO A 11 -18.26 -0.34 5.68
CA PRO A 11 -18.82 -0.25 7.02
C PRO A 11 -18.46 -1.50 7.83
N ARG A 12 -18.18 -1.35 9.13
CA ARG A 12 -17.69 -2.46 9.97
C ARG A 12 -18.68 -3.61 10.05
N GLU A 13 -19.97 -3.30 9.95
CA GLU A 13 -21.10 -4.22 9.91
C GLU A 13 -21.17 -5.08 8.63
N SER A 14 -20.59 -4.59 7.52
CA SER A 14 -20.44 -5.35 6.27
C SER A 14 -19.19 -6.23 6.27
N VAL A 15 -18.34 -6.13 7.30
CA VAL A 15 -17.14 -6.96 7.44
C VAL A 15 -17.46 -8.14 8.34
N HIS A 16 -17.33 -9.32 7.76
CA HIS A 16 -17.55 -10.59 8.41
C HIS A 16 -16.23 -11.21 8.87
N TRP A 17 -16.32 -12.15 9.82
CA TRP A 17 -15.15 -12.78 10.43
C TRP A 17 -15.26 -14.29 10.37
N ARG A 18 -14.28 -14.93 9.74
CA ARG A 18 -14.15 -16.38 9.71
C ARG A 18 -12.95 -16.85 10.50
N VAL A 19 -12.99 -18.09 10.94
CA VAL A 19 -11.87 -18.73 11.63
C VAL A 19 -10.83 -19.21 10.62
N GLN A 20 -9.55 -19.01 10.95
CA GLN A 20 -8.44 -19.69 10.31
C GLN A 20 -7.87 -20.78 11.22
N GLY A 21 -7.85 -22.01 10.73
CA GLY A 21 -7.30 -23.15 11.47
C GLY A 21 -8.22 -23.66 12.59
N GLN A 22 -7.66 -24.42 13.53
CA GLN A 22 -8.39 -24.93 14.68
C GLN A 22 -8.32 -23.97 15.86
N PRO A 23 -9.41 -23.84 16.66
CA PRO A 23 -9.36 -23.13 17.92
C PRO A 23 -8.28 -23.68 18.85
N TYR A 24 -7.54 -22.77 19.47
CA TYR A 24 -6.49 -23.04 20.44
C TYR A 24 -7.05 -22.98 21.87
N LYS A 25 -6.67 -23.93 22.74
CA LYS A 25 -7.04 -23.93 24.15
C LYS A 25 -5.97 -23.24 24.99
N GLY A 26 -6.28 -22.06 25.52
CA GLY A 26 -5.44 -21.30 26.44
C GLY A 26 -5.87 -21.45 27.91
N ARG A 27 -5.36 -20.58 28.78
CA ARG A 27 -5.72 -20.55 30.22
C ARG A 27 -7.17 -20.09 30.45
N ASP A 28 -7.62 -19.11 29.66
CA ASP A 28 -8.91 -18.44 29.83
C ASP A 28 -10.02 -19.01 28.92
N GLY A 29 -9.81 -20.19 28.35
CA GLY A 29 -10.73 -20.85 27.42
C GLY A 29 -10.16 -21.02 26.02
N TYR A 30 -11.03 -21.05 25.00
CA TYR A 30 -10.63 -21.23 23.61
C TYR A 30 -10.53 -19.88 22.89
N ALA A 31 -9.51 -19.75 22.03
CA ALA A 31 -9.35 -18.63 21.12
C ALA A 31 -9.13 -19.15 19.70
N ALA A 32 -9.59 -18.39 18.70
CA ALA A 32 -9.39 -18.71 17.30
C ALA A 32 -8.85 -17.50 16.55
N LEU A 33 -8.04 -17.76 15.51
CA LEU A 33 -7.50 -16.72 14.64
C LEU A 33 -8.62 -16.19 13.73
N ALA A 34 -8.95 -14.91 13.84
CA ALA A 34 -10.05 -14.28 13.10
C ALA A 34 -9.53 -13.62 11.82
N LEU A 35 -10.13 -13.98 10.67
CA LEU A 35 -9.87 -13.36 9.38
C LEU A 35 -11.09 -12.58 8.91
N ALA A 36 -10.88 -11.29 8.65
CA ALA A 36 -11.89 -10.42 8.06
C ALA A 36 -12.14 -10.77 6.59
N TYR A 37 -13.40 -10.71 6.17
CA TYR A 37 -13.80 -10.85 4.77
C TYR A 37 -15.09 -10.07 4.51
N ILE A 38 -15.37 -9.81 3.23
CA ILE A 38 -16.67 -9.32 2.74
C ILE A 38 -17.32 -10.40 1.89
N ASP A 39 -18.63 -10.31 1.69
CA ASP A 39 -19.36 -11.19 0.80
C ASP A 39 -19.28 -10.73 -0.66
N ALA A 40 -19.62 -11.64 -1.58
CA ALA A 40 -19.65 -11.32 -3.00
C ALA A 40 -20.67 -10.21 -3.32
N ARG A 41 -21.73 -10.07 -2.51
CA ARG A 41 -22.75 -9.03 -2.67
C ARG A 41 -22.18 -7.65 -2.38
N ASP A 42 -21.36 -7.51 -1.32
CA ASP A 42 -20.66 -6.26 -1.02
C ASP A 42 -19.75 -5.80 -2.17
N VAL A 43 -19.15 -6.75 -2.88
CA VAL A 43 -18.35 -6.48 -4.09
C VAL A 43 -19.23 -5.99 -5.23
N MET A 44 -20.33 -6.70 -5.53
CA MET A 44 -21.28 -6.31 -6.59
C MET A 44 -21.88 -4.94 -6.32
N ASP A 45 -22.34 -4.68 -5.09
CA ASP A 45 -22.90 -3.40 -4.67
C ASP A 45 -21.85 -2.28 -4.79
N ARG A 46 -20.58 -2.55 -4.44
CA ARG A 46 -19.50 -1.57 -4.62
C ARG A 46 -19.24 -1.26 -6.10
N LEU A 47 -19.29 -2.27 -6.96
CA LEU A 47 -19.12 -2.10 -8.40
C LEU A 47 -20.28 -1.31 -8.99
N ASP A 48 -21.53 -1.65 -8.66
CA ASP A 48 -22.71 -0.91 -9.10
C ASP A 48 -22.68 0.55 -8.66
N ASN A 49 -22.33 0.81 -7.39
CA ASN A 49 -22.26 2.17 -6.86
C ASN A 49 -21.18 3.04 -7.51
N VAL A 50 -20.07 2.46 -7.97
CA VAL A 50 -18.93 3.24 -8.51
C VAL A 50 -18.94 3.29 -10.04
N CYS A 51 -19.30 2.19 -10.69
CA CYS A 51 -19.23 1.98 -12.13
C CYS A 51 -20.60 2.03 -12.80
N GLY A 52 -21.70 1.82 -12.07
CA GLY A 52 -23.02 1.51 -12.63
C GLY A 52 -23.11 0.04 -13.04
N PRO A 53 -24.32 -0.57 -13.06
CA PRO A 53 -24.50 -1.98 -13.42
C PRO A 53 -24.06 -2.32 -14.85
N GLU A 54 -24.01 -1.33 -15.74
CA GLU A 54 -23.48 -1.44 -17.11
C GLU A 54 -21.97 -1.19 -17.22
N GLY A 55 -21.35 -0.68 -16.16
CA GLY A 55 -19.94 -0.26 -16.14
C GLY A 55 -18.96 -1.35 -15.72
N TRP A 56 -19.44 -2.54 -15.37
CA TRP A 56 -18.62 -3.70 -15.04
C TRP A 56 -19.23 -4.99 -15.61
N GLN A 57 -18.39 -6.00 -15.77
CA GLN A 57 -18.79 -7.36 -16.14
C GLN A 57 -17.78 -8.35 -15.60
N ASP A 58 -18.20 -9.58 -15.37
CA ASP A 58 -17.33 -10.69 -15.01
C ASP A 58 -17.52 -11.90 -15.94
N SER A 59 -16.46 -12.70 -16.06
CA SER A 59 -16.50 -13.99 -16.73
C SER A 59 -15.69 -15.02 -15.96
N TYR A 60 -16.07 -16.28 -16.13
CA TYR A 60 -15.49 -17.38 -15.37
C TYR A 60 -14.97 -18.48 -16.27
N GLU A 61 -13.80 -19.00 -15.95
CA GLU A 61 -13.18 -20.16 -16.59
C GLU A 61 -12.76 -21.16 -15.52
N GLU A 62 -13.02 -22.44 -15.76
CA GLU A 62 -12.47 -23.51 -14.93
C GLU A 62 -11.22 -24.09 -15.59
N THR A 63 -10.11 -24.07 -14.85
CA THR A 63 -8.85 -24.67 -15.31
C THR A 63 -8.93 -26.20 -15.26
N SER A 64 -8.08 -26.88 -16.02
CA SER A 64 -7.94 -28.35 -15.99
C SER A 64 -7.62 -28.95 -14.60
N THR A 65 -7.23 -28.10 -13.65
CA THR A 65 -6.94 -28.49 -12.25
C THR A 65 -8.12 -28.24 -11.30
N GLY A 66 -9.31 -27.90 -11.81
CA GLY A 66 -10.51 -27.63 -11.01
C GLY A 66 -10.45 -26.31 -10.24
N ARG A 67 -9.65 -25.34 -10.73
CA ARG A 67 -9.62 -23.96 -10.19
C ARG A 67 -10.54 -23.07 -11.00
N THR A 68 -11.34 -22.26 -10.32
CA THR A 68 -12.21 -21.26 -10.94
C THR A 68 -11.47 -19.94 -11.03
N ILE A 69 -11.28 -19.43 -12.24
CA ILE A 69 -10.72 -18.10 -12.53
C ILE A 69 -11.88 -17.16 -12.83
N CYS A 70 -11.94 -16.03 -12.12
CA CYS A 70 -12.81 -14.91 -12.44
C CYS A 70 -11.99 -13.85 -13.16
N THR A 71 -12.47 -13.36 -14.28
CA THR A 71 -11.98 -12.14 -14.95
C THR A 71 -13.00 -11.03 -14.71
N LEU A 72 -12.62 -10.01 -13.94
CA LEU A 72 -13.47 -8.85 -13.65
C LEU A 72 -13.00 -7.66 -14.48
N SER A 73 -13.92 -7.12 -15.28
CA SER A 73 -13.67 -6.04 -16.22
C SER A 73 -14.48 -4.81 -15.87
N ILE A 74 -13.86 -3.63 -15.95
CA ILE A 74 -14.50 -2.33 -15.74
C ILE A 74 -14.32 -1.48 -17.00
N LYS A 75 -15.40 -0.81 -17.41
CA LYS A 75 -15.38 0.07 -18.59
C LYS A 75 -14.74 1.41 -18.24
N ILE A 76 -13.64 1.77 -18.91
CA ILE A 76 -12.92 3.03 -18.73
C ILE A 76 -12.89 3.77 -20.07
N GLY A 77 -13.69 4.83 -20.20
CA GLY A 77 -13.96 5.43 -21.50
C GLY A 77 -14.71 4.45 -22.39
N ASP A 78 -14.16 4.14 -23.56
CA ASP A 78 -14.73 3.17 -24.52
C ASP A 78 -14.10 1.78 -24.43
N GLU A 79 -13.15 1.57 -23.52
CA GLU A 79 -12.40 0.33 -23.40
C GLU A 79 -12.79 -0.49 -22.16
N TRP A 80 -12.72 -1.81 -22.28
CA TRP A 80 -12.83 -2.73 -21.14
C TRP A 80 -11.45 -3.10 -20.63
N ILE A 81 -11.17 -2.77 -19.38
CA ILE A 81 -9.93 -3.17 -18.71
C ILE A 81 -10.24 -4.34 -17.78
N SER A 82 -9.51 -5.44 -17.93
CA SER A 82 -9.78 -6.72 -17.26
C SER A 82 -8.70 -7.09 -16.26
N LYS A 83 -9.08 -7.65 -15.11
CA LYS A 83 -8.16 -8.24 -14.13
C LYS A 83 -8.70 -9.58 -13.65
N SER A 84 -7.85 -10.60 -13.64
CA SER A 84 -8.27 -11.96 -13.29
C SER A 84 -7.56 -12.50 -12.05
N ASP A 85 -8.27 -13.25 -11.23
CA ASP A 85 -7.74 -14.05 -10.12
C ASP A 85 -8.62 -15.30 -9.97
N GLY A 86 -8.16 -16.28 -9.20
CA GLY A 86 -8.90 -17.53 -9.06
C GLY A 86 -8.90 -18.09 -7.65
N ALA A 87 -9.91 -18.92 -7.39
CA ALA A 87 -10.04 -19.69 -6.17
C ALA A 87 -9.77 -21.18 -6.47
N GLY A 88 -9.15 -21.87 -5.52
CA GLY A 88 -8.90 -23.30 -5.65
C GLY A 88 -10.16 -24.11 -5.32
N GLY A 89 -10.45 -25.14 -6.13
CA GLY A 89 -11.40 -26.17 -5.75
C GLY A 89 -10.79 -27.07 -4.67
N THR A 90 -11.15 -26.86 -3.41
CA THR A 90 -10.90 -27.88 -2.38
C THR A 90 -12.01 -28.94 -2.48
N GLN A 91 -11.64 -30.21 -2.61
CA GLN A 91 -12.51 -31.38 -2.88
C GLN A 91 -13.68 -31.64 -1.89
N VAL A 92 -14.03 -30.72 -0.99
CA VAL A 92 -15.06 -30.93 0.03
C VAL A 92 -16.01 -29.74 0.22
N GLU A 93 -15.62 -28.51 -0.16
CA GLU A 93 -16.44 -27.32 0.09
C GLU A 93 -17.02 -26.78 -1.23
N ALA A 94 -18.21 -27.29 -1.56
CA ALA A 94 -19.21 -26.83 -2.54
C ALA A 94 -18.73 -25.93 -3.70
N GLU A 95 -19.01 -26.33 -4.95
CA GLU A 95 -18.98 -25.51 -6.17
C GLU A 95 -19.54 -24.08 -5.98
N LYS A 96 -20.43 -23.88 -4.99
CA LYS A 96 -21.03 -22.58 -4.63
C LYS A 96 -20.07 -21.57 -4.01
N GLY A 97 -18.93 -22.00 -3.46
CA GLY A 97 -17.93 -21.11 -2.85
C GLY A 97 -16.87 -20.58 -3.83
N GLY A 98 -16.53 -21.37 -4.85
CA GLY A 98 -15.40 -21.08 -5.76
C GLY A 98 -15.61 -19.83 -6.61
N LEU A 99 -16.81 -19.65 -7.20
CA LEU A 99 -17.15 -18.47 -8.00
C LEU A 99 -17.12 -17.18 -7.16
N SER A 100 -17.75 -17.21 -5.97
CA SER A 100 -17.78 -16.06 -5.07
C SER A 100 -16.39 -15.69 -4.56
N ASP A 101 -15.55 -16.67 -4.23
CA ASP A 101 -14.17 -16.40 -3.80
C ASP A 101 -13.33 -15.88 -4.97
N ALA A 102 -13.47 -16.44 -6.18
CA ALA A 102 -12.78 -15.95 -7.37
C ALA A 102 -13.15 -14.49 -7.70
N LEU A 103 -14.44 -14.14 -7.65
CA LEU A 103 -14.91 -12.76 -7.82
C LEU A 103 -14.28 -11.81 -6.80
N LYS A 104 -14.36 -12.16 -5.51
CA LYS A 104 -13.78 -11.35 -4.43
C LYS A 104 -12.28 -11.15 -4.63
N ARG A 105 -11.56 -12.19 -5.06
CA ARG A 105 -10.12 -12.11 -5.33
C ARG A 105 -9.79 -11.27 -6.56
N ALA A 106 -10.56 -11.37 -7.64
CA ALA A 106 -10.43 -10.48 -8.80
C ALA A 106 -10.70 -9.02 -8.43
N ALA A 107 -11.73 -8.77 -7.61
CA ALA A 107 -12.09 -7.46 -7.07
C ALA A 107 -10.99 -6.82 -6.20
N VAL A 108 -10.22 -7.63 -5.46
CA VAL A 108 -9.03 -7.14 -4.72
C VAL A 108 -8.02 -6.49 -5.67
N LYS A 109 -7.89 -6.93 -6.93
CA LYS A 109 -7.01 -6.30 -7.93
C LYS A 109 -7.49 -4.91 -8.37
N TRP A 110 -8.77 -4.61 -8.18
CA TRP A 110 -9.36 -3.28 -8.33
C TRP A 110 -9.34 -2.44 -7.05
N GLY A 111 -8.96 -3.04 -5.92
CA GLY A 111 -8.81 -2.37 -4.62
C GLY A 111 -9.94 -2.67 -3.65
N ILE A 112 -11.04 -3.26 -4.11
CA ILE A 112 -12.20 -3.63 -3.30
C ILE A 112 -11.77 -4.64 -2.23
N GLY A 113 -12.00 -4.30 -0.96
CA GLY A 113 -11.66 -5.16 0.18
C GLY A 113 -10.15 -5.41 0.38
N ARG A 114 -9.25 -4.76 -0.41
CA ARG A 114 -7.80 -4.98 -0.30
C ARG A 114 -7.25 -4.60 1.07
N TYR A 115 -7.86 -3.62 1.74
CA TYR A 115 -7.45 -3.21 3.09
C TYR A 115 -7.67 -4.30 4.14
N LEU A 116 -8.59 -5.25 3.93
CA LEU A 116 -8.88 -6.35 4.86
C LEU A 116 -7.66 -7.25 5.06
N TYR A 117 -6.81 -7.41 4.05
CA TYR A 117 -5.54 -8.15 4.12
C TYR A 117 -4.47 -7.46 4.98
N ARG A 118 -4.70 -6.20 5.36
CA ARG A 118 -3.79 -5.40 6.21
C ARG A 118 -4.32 -5.26 7.63
N LEU A 119 -5.55 -5.70 7.89
CA LEU A 119 -6.03 -5.81 9.25
C LEU A 119 -5.20 -6.88 9.96
N ASP A 120 -4.86 -6.62 11.22
CA ASP A 120 -4.29 -7.66 12.06
C ASP A 120 -5.28 -8.84 12.09
N SER A 121 -4.76 -10.06 12.19
CA SER A 121 -5.56 -11.26 12.37
C SER A 121 -5.52 -11.61 13.86
N PRO A 122 -6.41 -11.03 14.68
CA PRO A 122 -6.34 -11.23 16.12
C PRO A 122 -6.73 -12.66 16.48
N TRP A 123 -6.16 -13.13 17.59
CA TRP A 123 -6.72 -14.24 18.34
C TRP A 123 -7.88 -13.72 19.17
N VAL A 124 -9.07 -14.27 18.95
CA VAL A 124 -10.33 -13.82 19.55
C VAL A 124 -10.94 -14.97 20.32
N ALA A 125 -11.44 -14.69 21.53
CA ALA A 125 -12.14 -15.67 22.34
C ALA A 125 -13.32 -16.26 21.57
N CYS A 126 -13.50 -17.59 21.67
CA CYS A 126 -14.55 -18.29 20.94
C CYS A 126 -15.16 -19.43 21.76
N GLU A 127 -16.41 -19.74 21.45
CA GLU A 127 -17.05 -20.97 21.87
C GLU A 127 -16.71 -22.10 20.90
N VAL A 128 -16.56 -23.29 21.44
CA VAL A 128 -16.27 -24.50 20.66
C VAL A 128 -17.25 -25.61 21.02
N LYS A 129 -17.47 -26.51 20.06
CA LYS A 129 -18.19 -27.77 20.27
C LYS A 129 -17.20 -28.93 20.19
N GLN A 130 -17.36 -29.89 21.10
CA GLN A 130 -16.62 -31.14 21.06
C GLN A 130 -17.38 -32.14 20.18
N VAL A 131 -16.71 -32.65 19.15
CA VAL A 131 -17.24 -33.66 18.22
C VAL A 131 -16.27 -34.83 18.19
N GLY A 132 -16.55 -35.85 19.01
CA GLY A 132 -15.60 -36.90 19.33
C GLY A 132 -14.33 -36.33 19.94
N ASN A 133 -13.18 -36.67 19.37
CA ASN A 133 -11.87 -36.15 19.82
C ASN A 133 -11.48 -34.82 19.16
N LYS A 134 -12.34 -34.22 18.33
CA LYS A 134 -12.07 -32.97 17.62
C LYS A 134 -12.80 -31.80 18.28
N VAL A 135 -12.14 -30.65 18.27
CA VAL A 135 -12.71 -29.35 18.66
C VAL A 135 -13.11 -28.61 17.38
N GLN A 136 -14.34 -28.14 17.34
CA GLN A 136 -14.86 -27.33 16.24
C GLN A 136 -15.30 -25.97 16.76
N TRP A 137 -14.98 -24.90 16.03
CA TRP A 137 -15.48 -23.57 16.34
C TRP A 137 -17.01 -23.53 16.25
N ARG A 138 -17.64 -22.76 17.14
CA ARG A 138 -19.09 -22.55 17.17
C ARG A 138 -19.47 -21.09 16.92
N SER A 139 -18.87 -20.17 17.68
CA SER A 139 -19.17 -18.74 17.64
C SER A 139 -18.03 -17.94 18.26
N TRP A 140 -17.95 -16.65 17.91
CA TRP A 140 -17.11 -15.70 18.62
C TRP A 140 -17.74 -15.38 19.99
N ALA A 141 -16.93 -15.39 21.05
CA ALA A 141 -17.36 -15.04 22.40
C ALA A 141 -17.19 -13.53 22.70
N GLU A 142 -16.43 -12.84 21.86
CA GLU A 142 -16.23 -11.39 21.87
C GLU A 142 -16.17 -10.89 20.42
N ASP A 143 -16.45 -9.60 20.19
CA ASP A 143 -16.38 -9.01 18.86
C ASP A 143 -14.91 -8.97 18.37
N PRO A 144 -14.57 -9.59 17.22
CA PRO A 144 -13.23 -9.51 16.65
C PRO A 144 -12.72 -8.08 16.46
N TRP A 145 -13.58 -7.12 16.15
CA TRP A 145 -13.20 -5.71 16.01
C TRP A 145 -12.60 -5.13 17.29
N SER A 146 -12.95 -5.66 18.47
CA SER A 146 -12.37 -5.24 19.75
C SER A 146 -10.88 -5.56 19.90
N LYS A 147 -10.35 -6.48 19.06
CA LYS A 147 -8.95 -6.94 19.10
C LYS A 147 -8.11 -6.44 17.94
N VAL A 148 -8.73 -5.85 16.91
CA VAL A 148 -8.00 -5.31 15.76
C VAL A 148 -7.24 -4.06 16.20
N LYS A 149 -5.91 -4.15 16.23
CA LYS A 149 -5.02 -3.05 16.68
C LYS A 149 -4.77 -1.99 15.62
N VAL A 150 -5.20 -2.22 14.37
CA VAL A 150 -4.96 -1.33 13.23
C VAL A 150 -6.30 -0.86 12.68
N SER A 151 -6.66 0.40 12.96
CA SER A 151 -7.70 1.12 12.21
C SER A 151 -7.01 2.20 11.37
N GLY A 152 -6.86 1.97 10.08
CA GLY A 152 -6.33 3.00 9.19
C GLY A 152 -5.92 2.48 7.83
N TYR A 153 -6.87 2.27 6.94
CA TYR A 153 -6.64 2.50 5.52
C TYR A 153 -7.47 3.68 5.01
N GLN A 154 -7.05 4.86 5.46
CA GLN A 154 -6.26 5.71 4.56
C GLN A 154 -4.83 5.79 5.12
N GLN A 155 -3.97 4.84 4.77
CA GLN A 155 -2.67 5.34 4.34
C GLN A 155 -2.95 5.87 2.94
N GLU A 156 -3.08 7.19 2.84
CA GLU A 156 -2.83 7.90 1.59
C GLU A 156 -1.70 7.17 0.86
N ALA A 157 -1.87 6.85 -0.44
CA ALA A 157 -0.82 6.29 -1.29
C ALA A 157 0.50 6.88 -0.81
N PRO A 158 1.49 6.05 -0.39
CA PRO A 158 2.54 6.47 0.55
C PRO A 158 2.89 7.86 0.16
N LYS A 159 2.49 8.87 0.96
CA LYS A 159 2.74 10.26 0.60
C LYS A 159 4.16 10.20 0.11
N SER A 160 4.40 10.44 -1.20
CA SER A 160 5.72 10.85 -1.60
C SER A 160 6.00 11.91 -0.56
N LYS A 161 7.01 11.72 0.30
CA LYS A 161 7.19 12.61 1.43
C LYS A 161 7.32 13.98 0.77
N GLN A 162 6.22 14.73 0.70
CA GLN A 162 6.23 16.13 0.43
C GLN A 162 6.83 16.58 1.74
N LYS A 163 8.17 16.60 1.73
CA LYS A 163 8.97 17.33 2.69
C LYS A 163 8.20 18.64 2.85
N PRO A 164 7.87 19.06 4.08
CA PRO A 164 7.21 20.34 4.30
C PRO A 164 7.86 21.36 3.37
N GLU A 165 7.04 22.05 2.58
CA GLU A 165 7.52 22.87 1.47
C GLU A 165 8.52 23.88 2.03
N MET A 166 9.81 23.57 1.88
CA MET A 166 10.86 24.36 2.49
C MET A 166 10.83 25.71 1.83
N THR A 167 10.78 26.76 2.64
CA THR A 167 10.98 28.12 2.16
C THR A 167 12.31 28.19 1.39
N PRO A 168 12.48 29.13 0.45
CA PRO A 168 13.75 29.28 -0.27
C PRO A 168 14.97 29.37 0.66
N ALA A 169 14.83 30.04 1.81
CA ALA A 169 15.89 30.15 2.82
C ALA A 169 16.21 28.79 3.47
N GLU A 170 15.22 28.05 3.93
CA GLU A 170 15.43 26.73 4.53
C GLU A 170 16.04 25.74 3.54
N ARG A 171 15.61 25.80 2.28
CA ARG A 171 16.12 24.96 1.20
C ARG A 171 17.59 25.28 0.91
N ARG A 172 17.95 26.57 0.83
CA ARG A 172 19.35 27.01 0.72
C ARG A 172 20.19 26.50 1.89
N ASP A 173 19.74 26.72 3.13
CA ASP A 173 20.50 26.34 4.33
C ASP A 173 20.71 24.82 4.40
N TRP A 174 19.71 24.05 3.99
CA TRP A 174 19.83 22.60 3.88
C TRP A 174 20.86 22.17 2.83
N VAL A 175 20.88 22.78 1.64
CA VAL A 175 21.90 22.46 0.63
C VAL A 175 23.30 22.79 1.15
N GLN A 176 23.49 23.99 1.71
CA GLN A 176 24.78 24.42 2.28
C GLN A 176 25.25 23.50 3.42
N ASN A 177 24.34 23.05 4.28
CA ASN A 177 24.65 22.10 5.35
C ASN A 177 25.05 20.70 4.85
N ASN A 178 24.63 20.29 3.66
CA ASN A 178 25.08 19.02 3.08
C ASN A 178 26.43 19.18 2.38
N ILE A 179 26.63 20.29 1.68
CA ILE A 179 27.93 20.65 1.10
C ILE A 179 29.00 20.66 2.19
N SER A 180 28.75 21.32 3.32
CA SER A 180 29.73 21.41 4.43
C SER A 180 30.15 20.05 4.98
N LYS A 181 29.26 19.04 4.93
CA LYS A 181 29.48 17.67 5.40
C LYS A 181 30.20 16.76 4.40
N ALA A 182 30.38 17.18 3.15
CA ALA A 182 31.09 16.37 2.17
C ALA A 182 32.52 16.04 2.63
N LYS A 183 32.96 14.81 2.38
CA LYS A 183 34.26 14.28 2.83
C LYS A 183 35.28 14.10 1.70
N SER A 184 34.84 14.19 0.44
CA SER A 184 35.66 14.10 -0.77
C SER A 184 35.02 14.90 -1.90
N ILE A 185 35.82 15.29 -2.89
CA ILE A 185 35.34 16.03 -4.07
C ILE A 185 34.38 15.17 -4.88
N ASP A 186 34.75 13.92 -5.19
CA ASP A 186 33.87 12.99 -5.91
C ASP A 186 32.52 12.79 -5.21
N GLY A 187 32.51 12.72 -3.88
CA GLY A 187 31.29 12.58 -3.10
C GLY A 187 30.43 13.85 -3.12
N LEU A 188 31.06 15.03 -3.12
CA LEU A 188 30.37 16.32 -3.26
C LEU A 188 29.74 16.46 -4.66
N ASP A 189 30.51 16.18 -5.71
CA ASP A 189 30.07 16.32 -7.10
C ASP A 189 29.00 15.29 -7.46
N ALA A 190 29.15 14.03 -7.03
CA ALA A 190 28.12 13.01 -7.20
C ALA A 190 26.81 13.40 -6.50
N TRP A 191 26.89 14.04 -5.33
CA TRP A 191 25.70 14.50 -4.60
C TRP A 191 25.05 15.71 -5.28
N LEU A 192 25.83 16.70 -5.70
CA LEU A 192 25.32 17.89 -6.40
C LEU A 192 24.66 17.52 -7.74
N ASN A 193 25.15 16.51 -8.44
CA ASN A 193 24.61 16.07 -9.74
C ASN A 193 23.36 15.20 -9.63
N ARG A 194 22.86 14.90 -8.43
CA ARG A 194 21.60 14.18 -8.30
C ARG A 194 20.42 15.01 -8.84
N PRO A 195 19.49 14.41 -9.60
CA PRO A 195 18.35 15.14 -10.17
C PRO A 195 17.53 15.92 -9.12
N ASP A 196 17.30 15.32 -7.95
CA ASP A 196 16.53 15.95 -6.87
C ASP A 196 17.27 17.13 -6.21
N ILE A 197 18.60 17.14 -6.25
CA ILE A 197 19.42 18.24 -5.73
C ILE A 197 19.49 19.38 -6.74
N GLN A 198 19.64 19.06 -8.03
CA GLN A 198 19.61 20.05 -9.11
C GLN A 198 18.27 20.78 -9.14
N GLU A 199 17.15 20.06 -9.06
CA GLU A 199 15.81 20.65 -8.97
C GLU A 199 15.64 21.55 -7.74
N ALA A 200 16.19 21.14 -6.59
CA ALA A 200 16.15 21.94 -5.37
C ALA A 200 16.93 23.26 -5.51
N ILE A 201 18.06 23.25 -6.23
CA ILE A 201 18.91 24.42 -6.44
C ILE A 201 18.29 25.36 -7.50
N THR A 202 17.88 24.83 -8.66
CA THR A 202 17.31 25.64 -9.74
C THR A 202 15.97 26.27 -9.36
N GLY A 203 15.25 25.65 -8.41
CA GLY A 203 14.04 26.21 -7.82
C GLY A 203 14.26 27.33 -6.79
N LEU A 204 15.50 27.78 -6.54
CA LEU A 204 15.81 28.92 -5.66
C LEU A 204 15.92 30.24 -6.45
N PRO A 205 15.70 31.40 -5.81
CA PRO A 205 16.08 32.69 -6.39
C PRO A 205 17.57 32.74 -6.76
N GLU A 206 17.89 33.40 -7.87
CA GLU A 206 19.26 33.48 -8.41
C GLU A 206 20.34 33.89 -7.39
N PRO A 207 20.12 34.86 -6.47
CA PRO A 207 21.11 35.18 -5.44
C PRO A 207 21.47 33.97 -4.55
N MET A 208 20.49 33.14 -4.20
CA MET A 208 20.71 31.96 -3.36
C MET A 208 21.37 30.81 -4.13
N GLN A 209 21.15 30.72 -5.45
CA GLN A 209 21.89 29.79 -6.30
C GLN A 209 23.39 30.14 -6.32
N ASN A 210 23.70 31.43 -6.42
CA ASN A 210 25.08 31.92 -6.34
C ASN A 210 25.72 31.59 -4.98
N GLU A 211 24.99 31.77 -3.88
CA GLU A 211 25.45 31.38 -2.53
C GLU A 211 25.80 29.88 -2.43
N ILE A 212 25.02 29.01 -3.08
CA ILE A 212 25.29 27.56 -3.13
C ILE A 212 26.53 27.25 -3.96
N THR A 213 26.68 27.89 -5.12
CA THR A 213 27.87 27.74 -5.97
C THR A 213 29.14 28.16 -5.24
N THR A 214 29.11 29.31 -4.56
CA THR A 214 30.23 29.78 -3.74
C THR A 214 30.57 28.78 -2.62
N ALA A 215 29.57 28.25 -1.92
CA ALA A 215 29.78 27.25 -0.87
C ALA A 215 30.38 25.94 -1.40
N ALA A 216 29.92 25.46 -2.56
CA ALA A 216 30.47 24.27 -3.21
C ALA A 216 31.94 24.45 -3.59
N ASN A 217 32.29 25.58 -4.20
CA ASN A 217 33.68 25.89 -4.58
C ASN A 217 34.59 26.03 -3.36
N ALA A 218 34.14 26.72 -2.31
CA ALA A 218 34.86 26.81 -1.05
C ALA A 218 35.11 25.43 -0.42
N LYS A 219 34.12 24.52 -0.52
CA LYS A 219 34.26 23.15 -0.02
C LYS A 219 35.22 22.31 -0.86
N ARG A 220 35.21 22.45 -2.19
CA ARG A 220 36.20 21.80 -3.08
C ARG A 220 37.62 22.24 -2.72
N ASN A 221 37.84 23.55 -2.59
CA ASN A 221 39.10 24.13 -2.12
C ASN A 221 39.55 23.58 -0.76
N ALA A 222 38.62 23.41 0.19
CA ALA A 222 38.95 22.90 1.51
C ALA A 222 39.28 21.39 1.52
N LEU A 223 38.71 20.63 0.58
CA LEU A 223 38.94 19.18 0.45
C LEU A 223 40.21 18.86 -0.36
N ASP A 224 40.59 19.74 -1.29
CA ASP A 224 41.87 19.69 -1.99
C ASP A 224 42.40 21.11 -2.26
N PRO A 225 43.25 21.64 -1.36
CA PRO A 225 43.81 22.99 -1.49
C PRO A 225 44.79 23.14 -2.64
N ILE A 226 45.35 22.06 -3.17
CA ILE A 226 46.45 22.08 -4.14
C ILE A 226 45.90 22.25 -5.56
N THR A 227 44.76 21.65 -5.88
CA THR A 227 44.23 21.60 -7.25
C THR A 227 43.28 22.76 -7.60
N TYR A 228 42.59 23.34 -6.61
CA TYR A 228 41.45 24.24 -6.86
C TYR A 228 41.75 25.73 -6.54
N GLY A 229 42.90 26.01 -5.91
CA GLY A 229 43.41 27.37 -5.68
C GLY A 229 43.89 28.11 -6.94
N ASP A 230 44.24 27.40 -8.01
CA ASP A 230 44.76 27.99 -9.25
C ASP A 230 43.66 28.45 -10.24
N GLN A 231 42.39 28.10 -10.01
CA GLN A 231 41.28 28.54 -10.89
C GLN A 231 40.60 29.86 -10.44
N ALA A 232 41.00 30.44 -9.31
CA ALA A 232 40.40 31.67 -8.79
C ALA A 232 41.16 32.97 -9.16
N VAL A 233 42.23 32.89 -9.95
CA VAL A 233 43.04 34.05 -10.35
C VAL A 233 43.08 34.16 -11.88
N GLY A 234 41.95 34.50 -12.49
CA GLY A 234 41.86 34.55 -13.96
C GLY A 234 40.62 35.25 -14.49
N ALA A 235 40.25 36.40 -13.90
CA ALA A 235 39.34 37.36 -14.54
C ALA A 235 39.57 38.75 -13.94
N TYR A 236 40.47 39.51 -14.57
CA TYR A 236 40.42 40.96 -14.68
C TYR A 236 40.30 41.31 -16.15
#